data_AF-A0A1R3SVM9-F1
#
_entry.id   AF-A0A1R3SVM9-F1
#
_cell.length_a   1.000
_cell.length_b   1.000
_cell.length_c   1.000
_cell.angle_alpha   90.00
_cell.angle_beta   90.00
_cell.angle_gamma   90.00
#
_symmetry.space_group_name_H-M   'P 1'
#
loop_
_entity.id
_entity.type
_entity.pdbx_description
1 polymer ?
#
loop_
_entity_poly.entity_id
_entity_poly.type
_entity_poly.pdbx_seq_one_letter_code
_entity_poly.pdbx_strand_id
1 'polypeptide(L)'
;MNRFSLITVLVLSMFCICTGCEKNETDASNVDMQTIIHAERYGQLDNNTPLTQVRITGDELHVTITASGCNGSRWEATLIDSGKQAYSNPPQRYAKIEFVNNEDCLAVISRTFVFNLKPLRVKESRKVYINLEGWPNCYYIHIKTSRFSLRNLQYLLQRFQVLRRRSRFTFGGIKRCYFRSIRFINLVLHDLHGGVH
;
A
#
# COMPACT_ATOMS: atom_id res chain seq x y z
N MET A 1 62.16 -0.54 -33.20
CA MET A 1 60.83 -0.32 -32.60
C MET A 1 60.16 -1.68 -32.49
N ASN A 2 60.03 -2.20 -31.26
CA ASN A 2 59.65 -3.59 -31.03
C ASN A 2 58.19 -3.80 -31.43
N ARG A 3 57.95 -4.71 -32.38
CA ARG A 3 56.63 -5.03 -32.94
C ARG A 3 55.65 -5.50 -31.86
N PHE A 4 56.18 -6.09 -30.78
CA PHE A 4 55.45 -6.47 -29.57
C PHE A 4 54.89 -5.27 -28.78
N SER A 5 55.56 -4.12 -28.80
CA SER A 5 55.14 -2.92 -28.07
C SER A 5 53.98 -2.19 -28.73
N LEU A 6 53.77 -2.40 -30.03
CA LEU A 6 52.69 -1.73 -30.79
C LEU A 6 51.38 -2.51 -30.67
N ILE A 7 51.47 -3.83 -30.56
CA ILE A 7 50.32 -4.73 -30.34
C ILE A 7 49.77 -4.53 -28.92
N THR A 8 50.62 -4.38 -27.91
CA THR A 8 50.16 -4.13 -26.53
C THR A 8 49.40 -2.82 -26.37
N VAL A 9 49.84 -1.75 -27.04
CA VAL A 9 49.13 -0.45 -27.02
C VAL A 9 47.77 -0.56 -27.71
N LEU A 10 47.68 -1.30 -28.81
CA LEU A 10 46.44 -1.46 -29.58
C LEU A 10 45.41 -2.32 -28.83
N VAL A 11 45.85 -3.34 -28.09
CA VAL A 11 44.97 -4.15 -27.22
C VAL A 11 44.49 -3.36 -25.99
N LEU A 12 45.35 -2.52 -25.39
CA LEU A 12 44.96 -1.66 -24.26
C LEU A 12 43.93 -0.59 -24.69
N SER A 13 44.09 -0.03 -25.89
CA SER A 13 43.17 0.95 -26.47
C SER A 13 41.76 0.38 -26.72
N MET A 14 41.66 -0.91 -27.04
CA MET A 14 40.38 -1.58 -27.35
C MET A 14 39.61 -1.91 -26.06
N PHE A 15 40.30 -2.13 -24.94
CA PHE A 15 39.68 -2.40 -23.64
C PHE A 15 38.98 -1.18 -23.02
N CYS A 16 39.32 0.04 -23.44
CA CYS A 16 38.72 1.28 -22.92
C CYS A 16 37.32 1.60 -23.45
N ILE A 17 36.83 0.92 -24.50
CA ILE A 17 35.55 1.26 -25.13
C ILE A 17 34.38 0.44 -24.55
N CYS A 18 34.66 -0.56 -23.71
CA CYS A 18 33.63 -1.48 -23.20
C CYS A 18 33.06 -1.13 -21.83
N THR A 19 33.49 -0.04 -21.17
CA THR A 19 32.80 0.46 -19.97
C THR A 19 31.68 1.42 -20.40
N GLY A 20 30.62 0.85 -20.99
CA GLY A 20 29.38 1.57 -21.21
C GLY A 20 28.78 1.96 -19.87
N CYS A 21 28.51 3.25 -19.67
CA CYS A 21 27.72 3.71 -18.53
C CYS A 21 26.33 3.08 -18.60
N GLU A 22 26.04 2.17 -17.66
CA GLU A 22 24.66 1.87 -17.30
C GLU A 22 24.07 3.17 -16.73
N LYS A 23 23.27 3.86 -17.53
CA LYS A 23 22.36 4.87 -16.99
C LYS A 23 21.30 4.09 -16.22
N ASN A 24 21.58 3.81 -14.95
CA ASN A 24 20.50 3.62 -14.01
C ASN A 24 19.79 4.97 -13.97
N GLU A 25 18.70 5.07 -14.73
CA GLU A 25 17.67 6.07 -14.52
C GLU A 25 17.08 5.81 -13.13
N THR A 26 17.82 6.16 -12.09
CA THR A 26 17.20 6.65 -10.88
C THR A 26 16.56 7.97 -11.27
N ASP A 27 15.37 7.84 -11.88
CA ASP A 27 14.32 8.83 -11.84
C ASP A 27 14.39 9.44 -10.44
N ALA A 28 14.64 10.75 -10.36
CA ALA A 28 14.75 11.47 -9.11
C ALA A 28 13.36 11.47 -8.46
N SER A 29 12.92 10.30 -8.00
CA SER A 29 11.74 10.13 -7.20
C SER A 29 12.07 10.78 -5.87
N ASN A 30 11.28 11.79 -5.50
CA ASN A 30 11.28 12.25 -4.13
C ASN A 30 10.71 11.09 -3.31
N VAL A 31 11.62 10.29 -2.76
CA VAL A 31 11.29 9.17 -1.90
C VAL A 31 10.75 9.74 -0.59
N ASP A 32 9.53 9.36 -0.24
CA ASP A 32 8.83 9.66 1.01
C ASP A 32 8.15 11.05 1.09
N MET A 33 7.14 11.24 0.24
CA MET A 33 6.21 12.37 0.34
C MET A 33 5.16 12.16 1.43
N GLN A 34 4.72 13.27 2.01
CA GLN A 34 3.84 13.29 3.17
C GLN A 34 2.45 12.73 2.85
N THR A 35 1.97 11.84 3.72
CA THR A 35 0.58 11.37 3.74
C THR A 35 -0.11 11.95 4.98
N ILE A 36 -1.18 12.72 4.76
CA ILE A 36 -1.90 13.44 5.81
C ILE A 36 -3.35 12.96 5.85
N ILE A 37 -3.90 12.78 7.05
CA ILE A 37 -5.33 12.56 7.27
C ILE A 37 -5.95 13.91 7.66
N HIS A 38 -6.68 14.55 6.75
CA HIS A 38 -7.24 15.88 7.00
C HIS A 38 -8.55 16.11 6.23
N ALA A 39 -9.67 15.92 6.91
CA ALA A 39 -11.01 15.93 6.28
C ALA A 39 -11.37 17.26 5.60
N GLU A 40 -11.02 18.41 6.19
CA GLU A 40 -11.31 19.72 5.62
C GLU A 40 -10.53 19.98 4.32
N ARG A 41 -9.19 19.86 4.37
CA ARG A 41 -8.33 19.93 3.18
C ARG A 41 -8.78 18.96 2.09
N TYR A 42 -9.13 17.71 2.43
CA TYR A 42 -9.68 16.75 1.47
C TYR A 42 -10.92 17.28 0.72
N GLY A 43 -11.82 17.97 1.44
CA GLY A 43 -13.04 18.54 0.88
C GLY A 43 -12.81 19.78 0.01
N GLN A 44 -11.71 20.50 0.22
CA GLN A 44 -11.32 21.69 -0.54
C GLN A 44 -10.56 21.37 -1.83
N LEU A 45 -10.00 20.16 -1.95
CA LEU A 45 -9.26 19.75 -3.14
C LEU A 45 -10.17 19.46 -4.32
N ASP A 46 -9.81 20.03 -5.46
CA ASP A 46 -10.37 19.69 -6.77
C ASP A 46 -9.91 18.31 -7.25
N ASN A 47 -10.71 17.70 -8.12
CA ASN A 47 -10.53 16.30 -8.52
C ASN A 47 -9.67 16.13 -9.80
N ASN A 48 -8.82 17.09 -10.15
CA ASN A 48 -8.22 17.16 -11.50
C ASN A 48 -6.70 16.97 -11.55
N THR A 49 -6.14 16.17 -10.67
CA THR A 49 -4.70 15.87 -10.71
C THR A 49 -4.40 14.97 -11.94
N PRO A 50 -3.46 15.35 -12.82
CA PRO A 50 -3.19 14.63 -14.08
C PRO A 50 -2.36 13.36 -13.85
N LEU A 51 -3.00 12.37 -13.23
CA LEU A 51 -2.41 11.06 -12.91
C LEU A 51 -2.21 10.25 -14.19
N THR A 52 -0.97 9.81 -14.44
CA THR A 52 -0.63 8.98 -15.61
C THR A 52 -0.40 7.52 -15.22
N GLN A 53 0.16 7.27 -14.04
CA GLN A 53 0.40 5.92 -13.54
C GLN A 53 0.24 5.87 -12.03
N VAL A 54 -0.36 4.78 -11.54
CA VAL A 54 -0.46 4.49 -10.11
C VAL A 54 -0.07 3.04 -9.87
N ARG A 55 0.85 2.82 -8.92
CA ARG A 55 1.34 1.50 -8.52
C ARG A 55 1.48 1.44 -7.01
N ILE A 56 1.11 0.30 -6.41
CA ILE A 56 1.35 0.05 -5.00
C ILE A 56 2.42 -1.02 -4.84
N THR A 57 3.45 -0.72 -4.06
CA THR A 57 4.54 -1.64 -3.72
C THR A 57 4.66 -1.72 -2.21
N GLY A 58 4.13 -2.79 -1.59
CA GLY A 58 4.14 -2.92 -0.13
C GLY A 58 3.28 -1.85 0.54
N ASP A 59 3.91 -0.95 1.30
CA ASP A 59 3.27 0.21 1.96
C ASP A 59 3.55 1.53 1.25
N GLU A 60 3.98 1.49 -0.01
CA GLU A 60 4.28 2.68 -0.78
C GLU A 60 3.31 2.81 -1.95
N LEU A 61 2.77 4.01 -2.12
CA LEU A 61 2.00 4.40 -3.30
C LEU A 61 2.91 5.21 -4.22
N HIS A 62 3.19 4.64 -5.38
CA HIS A 62 3.97 5.24 -6.45
C HIS A 62 2.98 5.86 -7.43
N VAL A 63 3.02 7.18 -7.59
CA VAL A 63 2.16 7.92 -8.51
C VAL A 63 3.00 8.73 -9.48
N THR A 64 2.80 8.50 -10.76
CA THR A 64 3.41 9.30 -11.82
C THR A 64 2.43 10.37 -12.28
N ILE A 65 2.87 11.63 -12.21
CA ILE A 65 2.14 12.80 -12.70
C ILE A 65 2.86 13.32 -13.93
N THR A 66 2.09 13.64 -14.97
CA THR A 66 2.61 14.28 -16.19
C THR A 66 1.95 15.63 -16.35
N ALA A 67 2.76 16.68 -16.43
CA ALA A 67 2.30 18.05 -16.54
C ALA A 67 3.34 18.92 -17.27
N SER A 68 2.95 20.13 -17.67
CA SER A 68 3.88 21.12 -18.20
C SER A 68 4.79 21.66 -17.10
N GLY A 69 6.11 21.67 -17.29
CA GLY A 69 7.09 22.17 -16.35
C GLY A 69 8.47 22.31 -17.01
N CYS A 70 9.47 22.74 -16.24
CA CYS A 70 10.85 22.90 -16.72
C CYS A 70 11.61 21.59 -16.55
N ASN A 71 11.61 21.07 -15.33
CA ASN A 71 12.27 19.82 -14.94
C ASN A 71 11.54 19.12 -13.77
N GLY A 72 10.46 19.72 -13.28
CA GLY A 72 9.64 19.23 -12.19
C GLY A 72 10.28 19.36 -10.81
N SER A 73 11.48 19.93 -10.66
CA SER A 73 12.19 20.07 -9.38
C SER A 73 11.42 20.83 -8.32
N ARG A 74 10.52 21.73 -8.72
CA ARG A 74 9.66 22.54 -7.83
C ARG A 74 8.24 21.99 -7.71
N TRP A 75 8.01 20.75 -8.15
CA TRP A 75 6.72 20.09 -7.98
C TRP A 75 6.58 19.54 -6.58
N GLU A 76 5.44 19.84 -5.96
CA GLU A 76 5.05 19.32 -4.66
C GLU A 76 3.81 18.46 -4.83
N ALA A 77 3.79 17.31 -4.16
CA ALA A 77 2.61 16.46 -4.12
C ALA A 77 2.39 15.96 -2.70
N THR A 78 1.13 15.95 -2.26
CA THR A 78 0.74 15.47 -0.93
C THR A 78 -0.46 14.54 -1.05
N LEU A 79 -0.39 13.38 -0.39
CA LEU A 79 -1.51 12.44 -0.32
C LEU A 79 -2.41 12.81 0.86
N ILE A 80 -3.65 13.21 0.58
CA ILE A 80 -4.63 13.63 1.59
C ILE A 80 -5.73 12.57 1.69
N ASP A 81 -5.87 11.95 2.86
CA ASP A 81 -6.96 11.04 3.20
C ASP A 81 -8.13 11.80 3.84
N SER A 82 -9.34 11.41 3.47
CA SER A 82 -10.59 12.01 3.97
C SER A 82 -10.82 11.83 5.47
N GLY A 83 -10.08 10.94 6.14
CA GLY A 83 -10.32 10.51 7.52
C GLY A 83 -11.54 9.59 7.69
N LYS A 84 -12.33 9.40 6.63
CA LYS A 84 -13.52 8.56 6.64
C LYS A 84 -13.18 7.14 6.20
N GLN A 85 -13.78 6.18 6.88
CA GLN A 85 -13.74 4.77 6.51
C GLN A 85 -15.13 4.34 6.07
N ALA A 86 -15.25 3.75 4.88
CA ALA A 86 -16.50 3.19 4.42
C ALA A 86 -16.77 1.83 5.08
N TYR A 87 -18.02 1.60 5.50
CA TYR A 87 -18.49 0.34 6.06
C TYR A 87 -18.45 -0.78 5.01
N SER A 88 -17.31 -1.45 4.90
CA SER A 88 -17.03 -2.48 3.90
C SER A 88 -16.04 -3.50 4.48
N ASN A 89 -15.96 -4.69 3.87
CA ASN A 89 -14.99 -5.71 4.24
C ASN A 89 -14.25 -6.22 2.99
N PRO A 90 -12.95 -5.93 2.82
CA PRO A 90 -12.10 -5.15 3.71
C PRO A 90 -12.47 -3.65 3.74
N PRO A 91 -12.05 -2.91 4.78
CA PRO A 91 -12.37 -1.50 4.91
C PRO A 91 -11.84 -0.66 3.76
N GLN A 92 -12.60 0.36 3.38
CA GLN A 92 -12.29 1.30 2.30
C GLN A 92 -11.97 2.68 2.86
N ARG A 93 -10.99 3.36 2.25
CA ARG A 93 -10.61 4.75 2.49
C ARG A 93 -10.64 5.53 1.19
N TYR A 94 -10.78 6.84 1.30
CA TYR A 94 -10.78 7.76 0.17
C TYR A 94 -9.63 8.74 0.31
N ALA A 95 -8.82 8.85 -0.73
CA ALA A 95 -7.66 9.72 -0.79
C ALA A 95 -7.63 10.53 -2.09
N LYS A 96 -7.05 11.74 -2.00
CA LYS A 96 -6.78 12.64 -3.11
C LYS A 96 -5.31 13.02 -3.10
N ILE A 97 -4.77 13.38 -4.27
CA ILE A 97 -3.43 13.95 -4.38
C ILE A 97 -3.57 15.44 -4.63
N GLU A 98 -3.08 16.24 -3.68
CA GLU A 98 -2.83 17.67 -3.84
C GLU A 98 -1.53 17.81 -4.63
N PHE A 99 -1.58 18.40 -5.83
CA PHE A 99 -0.42 18.61 -6.69
C PHE A 99 -0.24 20.10 -6.95
N VAL A 100 0.95 20.61 -6.66
CA VAL A 100 1.33 22.01 -6.85
C VAL A 100 2.53 22.07 -7.77
N ASN A 101 2.39 22.84 -8.85
CA ASN A 101 3.45 23.08 -9.82
C ASN A 101 3.74 24.58 -9.88
N ASN A 102 4.93 24.97 -9.41
CA ASN A 102 5.41 26.35 -9.38
C ASN A 102 6.45 26.63 -10.48
N GLU A 103 6.31 25.99 -11.64
CA GLU A 103 7.20 26.14 -12.81
C GLU A 103 6.43 26.73 -14.01
N ASP A 104 7.06 27.68 -14.71
CA ASP A 104 6.41 28.42 -15.82
C ASP A 104 6.76 27.89 -17.22
N CYS A 105 7.56 26.81 -17.31
CA CYS A 105 7.93 26.24 -18.61
C CYS A 105 6.80 25.38 -19.20
N LEU A 106 6.77 25.30 -20.54
CA LEU A 106 5.75 24.55 -21.29
C LEU A 106 6.22 23.16 -21.73
N ALA A 107 7.36 22.65 -21.25
CA ALA A 107 7.80 21.31 -21.60
C ALA A 107 6.97 20.25 -20.87
N VAL A 108 6.63 19.14 -21.52
CA VAL A 108 5.89 18.06 -20.88
C VAL A 108 6.86 17.19 -20.10
N ILE A 109 6.72 17.19 -18.78
CA ILE A 109 7.57 16.44 -17.86
C ILE A 109 6.72 15.38 -17.15
N SER A 110 7.32 14.23 -16.84
CA SER A 110 6.72 13.21 -15.98
C SER A 110 7.60 13.00 -14.75
N ARG A 111 7.00 12.93 -13.56
CA ARG A 111 7.71 12.59 -12.32
C ARG A 111 6.92 11.58 -11.49
N THR A 112 7.65 10.67 -10.86
CA THR A 112 7.09 9.71 -9.92
C THR A 112 7.27 10.16 -8.48
N PHE A 113 6.15 10.27 -7.77
CA PHE A 113 6.06 10.57 -6.34
C PHE A 113 5.77 9.31 -5.55
N VAL A 114 6.42 9.15 -4.40
CA VAL A 114 6.27 7.96 -3.54
C VAL A 114 5.72 8.37 -2.19
N PHE A 115 4.52 7.89 -1.85
CA PHE A 115 3.84 8.21 -0.60
C PHE A 115 3.83 7.01 0.36
N ASN A 116 4.07 7.27 1.64
CA ASN A 116 4.01 6.25 2.69
C ASN A 116 2.56 5.99 3.15
N LEU A 117 2.07 4.78 2.91
CA LEU A 117 0.71 4.35 3.23
C LEU A 117 0.55 3.79 4.65
N LYS A 118 1.62 3.69 5.44
CA LYS A 118 1.54 3.21 6.84
C LYS A 118 0.49 3.96 7.69
N PRO A 119 0.33 5.29 7.59
CA PRO A 119 -0.70 6.02 8.35
C PRO A 119 -2.13 5.60 8.01
N LEU A 120 -2.36 5.07 6.81
CA LEU A 120 -3.70 4.68 6.33
C LEU A 120 -4.09 3.25 6.73
N ARG A 121 -3.19 2.51 7.38
CA ARG A 121 -3.45 1.16 7.89
C ARG A 121 -4.57 1.18 8.93
N VAL A 122 -5.34 0.08 8.96
CA VAL A 122 -6.44 -0.11 9.90
C VAL A 122 -6.05 -1.24 10.85
N LYS A 123 -6.07 -0.96 12.17
CA LYS A 123 -5.55 -1.89 13.21
C LYS A 123 -6.15 -3.29 13.15
N GLU A 124 -7.41 -3.40 12.71
CA GLU A 124 -8.18 -4.64 12.73
C GLU A 124 -8.24 -5.34 11.36
N SER A 125 -7.58 -4.81 10.32
CA SER A 125 -7.61 -5.39 8.97
C SER A 125 -6.21 -5.57 8.37
N ARG A 126 -6.02 -6.70 7.68
CA ARG A 126 -4.80 -6.98 6.89
C ARG A 126 -4.85 -6.40 5.47
N LYS A 127 -6.01 -5.91 5.05
CA LYS A 127 -6.25 -5.31 3.74
C LYS A 127 -7.03 -4.01 3.92
N VAL A 128 -6.64 -2.99 3.19
CA VAL A 128 -7.40 -1.73 3.11
C VAL A 128 -7.48 -1.38 1.64
N TYR A 129 -8.69 -1.08 1.16
CA TYR A 129 -8.90 -0.51 -0.16
C TYR A 129 -8.69 0.99 -0.09
N ILE A 130 -7.90 1.52 -1.00
CA ILE A 130 -7.77 2.96 -1.19
C ILE A 130 -8.45 3.30 -2.51
N ASN A 131 -9.50 4.10 -2.42
CA ASN A 131 -10.08 4.76 -3.55
C ASN A 131 -9.34 6.08 -3.76
N LEU A 132 -8.55 6.15 -4.83
CA LEU A 132 -7.79 7.33 -5.19
C LEU A 132 -8.59 8.12 -6.23
N GLU A 133 -8.97 9.35 -5.89
CA GLU A 133 -9.69 10.24 -6.80
C GLU A 133 -8.86 10.52 -8.06
N GLY A 134 -9.51 10.59 -9.22
CA GLY A 134 -8.83 10.82 -10.49
C GLY A 134 -8.15 9.57 -11.07
N TRP A 135 -8.31 8.40 -10.44
CA TRP A 135 -7.82 7.13 -10.97
C TRP A 135 -8.95 6.09 -11.09
N PRO A 136 -9.18 5.48 -12.26
CA PRO A 136 -10.36 4.64 -12.50
C PRO A 136 -10.35 3.31 -11.73
N ASN A 137 -9.17 2.84 -11.33
CA ASN A 137 -9.01 1.54 -10.68
C ASN A 137 -8.88 1.69 -9.16
N CYS A 138 -9.71 0.97 -8.40
CA CYS A 138 -9.50 0.82 -6.96
C CYS A 138 -8.34 -0.13 -6.70
N TYR A 139 -7.30 0.33 -5.98
CA TYR A 139 -6.22 -0.55 -5.55
C TYR A 139 -6.41 -1.01 -4.10
N TYR A 140 -5.94 -2.22 -3.81
CA TYR A 140 -5.84 -2.72 -2.44
C TYR A 140 -4.39 -2.68 -1.97
N ILE A 141 -4.21 -2.32 -0.69
CA ILE A 141 -2.93 -2.50 -0.01
C ILE A 141 -2.96 -3.82 0.73
N HIS A 142 -1.94 -4.65 0.51
CA HIS A 142 -1.63 -5.76 1.39
C HIS A 142 -0.76 -5.25 2.54
N ILE A 143 -1.36 -5.10 3.72
CA ILE A 143 -0.62 -4.72 4.91
C ILE A 143 0.16 -5.96 5.37
N LYS A 144 1.47 -5.99 5.10
CA LYS A 144 2.38 -6.96 5.72
C LYS A 144 2.51 -6.62 7.20
N THR A 145 1.64 -7.20 8.04
CA THR A 145 1.69 -6.98 9.49
C THR A 145 2.87 -7.75 10.09
N SER A 146 3.92 -7.05 10.53
CA SER A 146 4.88 -7.61 11.49
C SER A 146 4.24 -7.61 12.88
N ARG A 147 3.95 -8.80 13.42
CA ARG A 147 3.32 -9.06 14.74
C ARG A 147 1.85 -8.63 14.87
N PHE A 148 0.98 -9.56 14.55
CA PHE A 148 -0.38 -9.59 15.08
C PHE A 148 -0.30 -9.79 16.60
N SER A 149 -0.60 -8.74 17.38
CA SER A 149 -0.70 -8.83 18.83
C SER A 149 -1.92 -9.70 19.17
N LEU A 150 -1.71 -10.73 19.99
CA LEU A 150 -2.71 -11.69 20.49
C LEU A 150 -3.96 -11.07 21.15
N ARG A 151 -4.03 -9.75 21.31
CA ARG A 151 -5.20 -9.03 21.85
C ARG A 151 -6.45 -9.14 20.95
N ASN A 152 -6.31 -9.32 19.64
CA ASN A 152 -7.46 -9.43 18.74
C ASN A 152 -8.20 -10.77 18.83
N LEU A 153 -7.56 -11.83 19.34
CA LEU A 153 -8.26 -13.08 19.65
C LEU A 153 -9.22 -12.91 20.83
N GLN A 154 -8.85 -12.05 21.79
CA GLN A 154 -9.64 -11.77 22.98
C GLN A 154 -10.94 -11.01 22.64
N TYR A 155 -10.90 -10.10 21.66
CA TYR A 155 -12.08 -9.34 21.22
C TYR A 155 -13.09 -10.23 20.47
N LEU A 156 -12.59 -11.13 19.61
CA LEU A 156 -13.42 -12.14 18.93
C LEU A 156 -14.02 -13.14 19.94
N LEU A 157 -13.24 -13.61 20.92
CA LEU A 157 -13.74 -14.48 21.99
C LEU A 157 -14.79 -13.79 22.88
N GLN A 158 -14.62 -12.50 23.21
CA GLN A 158 -15.61 -11.75 23.97
C GLN A 158 -16.95 -11.61 23.23
N ARG A 159 -16.95 -11.35 21.92
CA ARG A 159 -18.19 -11.35 21.11
C ARG A 159 -18.86 -12.72 21.05
N PHE A 160 -18.09 -13.81 20.96
CA PHE A 160 -18.63 -15.17 21.02
C PHE A 160 -19.21 -15.52 22.40
N GLN A 161 -18.64 -15.03 23.50
CA GLN A 161 -19.16 -15.27 24.85
C GLN A 161 -20.44 -14.48 25.15
N VAL A 162 -20.60 -13.27 24.61
CA VAL A 162 -21.83 -12.48 24.74
C VAL A 162 -23.00 -13.14 24.00
N LEU A 163 -22.75 -13.72 22.82
CA LEU A 163 -23.77 -14.48 22.09
C LEU A 163 -24.16 -15.79 22.79
N ARG A 164 -23.30 -16.35 23.65
CA ARG A 164 -23.58 -17.57 24.43
C ARG A 164 -24.42 -17.32 25.71
N ARG A 165 -24.51 -16.08 26.18
CA ARG A 165 -25.29 -15.73 27.38
C ARG A 165 -26.75 -15.36 27.11
N ARG A 166 -27.13 -15.12 25.84
CA ARG A 166 -28.51 -14.76 25.47
C ARG A 166 -29.44 -15.93 25.11
N SER A 167 -28.96 -17.17 25.17
CA SER A 167 -29.77 -18.38 24.88
C SER A 167 -30.15 -19.17 26.15
N ARG A 168 -30.24 -18.51 27.31
CA ARG A 168 -30.78 -19.11 28.54
C ARG A 168 -31.98 -18.29 29.02
N PHE A 169 -32.94 -18.09 28.12
CA PHE A 169 -34.30 -17.70 28.48
C PHE A 169 -35.17 -18.96 28.38
N THR A 170 -35.74 -19.32 29.53
CA THR A 170 -36.67 -20.43 29.71
C THR A 170 -37.96 -20.17 28.93
N PHE A 171 -38.32 -21.07 28.03
CA PHE A 171 -39.73 -21.31 27.70
C PHE A 171 -39.92 -22.81 27.47
N GLY A 172 -40.93 -23.35 28.14
CA GLY A 172 -41.23 -24.79 28.15
C GLY A 172 -41.68 -25.30 26.79
N GLY A 173 -41.49 -26.60 26.59
CA GLY A 173 -42.15 -27.39 25.56
C GLY A 173 -41.70 -27.11 24.14
N ILE A 174 -40.76 -27.91 23.63
CA ILE A 174 -40.81 -28.62 22.34
C ILE A 174 -39.43 -29.26 22.12
N LYS A 175 -39.42 -30.59 22.03
CA LYS A 175 -38.25 -31.41 21.78
C LYS A 175 -37.85 -31.33 20.30
N ARG A 176 -36.54 -31.53 20.06
CA ARG A 176 -35.87 -31.88 18.78
C ARG A 176 -35.77 -30.79 17.71
N CYS A 177 -34.58 -30.21 17.60
CA CYS A 177 -33.66 -30.44 16.47
C CYS A 177 -32.55 -29.39 16.53
N TYR A 178 -31.48 -29.60 17.29
CA TYR A 178 -30.16 -28.99 17.01
C TYR A 178 -29.10 -29.59 17.93
N PHE A 179 -28.50 -30.72 17.54
CA PHE A 179 -27.23 -31.14 18.14
C PHE A 179 -26.44 -32.00 17.17
N ARG A 180 -26.15 -31.45 15.99
CA ARG A 180 -25.24 -32.08 15.02
C ARG A 180 -24.43 -31.04 14.25
N SER A 181 -23.77 -30.12 14.96
CA SER A 181 -22.71 -29.28 14.37
C SER A 181 -21.76 -28.65 15.40
N ILE A 182 -21.44 -29.36 16.49
CA ILE A 182 -20.39 -28.94 17.45
C ILE A 182 -19.24 -29.98 17.51
N ARG A 183 -19.16 -30.90 16.54
CA ARG A 183 -18.00 -31.82 16.41
C ARG A 183 -16.87 -31.31 15.50
N PHE A 184 -17.05 -30.20 14.80
CA PHE A 184 -16.06 -29.71 13.84
C PHE A 184 -14.99 -28.77 14.41
N ILE A 185 -15.17 -28.23 15.61
CA ILE A 185 -14.22 -27.27 16.21
C ILE A 185 -13.20 -27.96 17.13
N ASN A 186 -13.51 -29.14 17.67
CA ASN A 186 -12.56 -29.90 18.50
C ASN A 186 -11.50 -30.67 17.70
N LEU A 187 -11.68 -30.85 16.37
CA LEU A 187 -10.66 -31.50 15.55
C LEU A 187 -9.50 -30.57 15.19
N VAL A 188 -9.73 -29.26 15.08
CA VAL A 188 -8.69 -28.29 14.68
C VAL A 188 -7.79 -27.87 15.86
N LEU A 189 -8.21 -28.14 17.11
CA LEU A 189 -7.43 -27.80 18.30
C LEU A 189 -6.47 -28.92 18.76
N HIS A 190 -6.55 -30.12 18.20
CA HIS A 190 -5.64 -31.21 18.56
C HIS A 190 -4.37 -31.29 17.67
N ASP A 191 -4.35 -30.62 16.53
CA ASP A 191 -3.19 -30.61 15.61
C ASP A 191 -2.17 -29.47 15.89
N LEU A 192 -2.45 -28.58 16.84
CA LEU A 192 -1.54 -27.47 17.19
C LEU A 192 -0.67 -27.74 18.44
N HIS A 193 -0.70 -28.95 19.00
CA HIS A 193 0.07 -29.31 20.20
C HIS A 193 0.86 -30.62 20.10
N GLY A 194 1.05 -31.19 18.90
CA GLY A 194 1.83 -32.41 18.69
C GLY A 194 2.83 -32.28 17.54
N GLY A 195 4.08 -31.96 17.88
CA GLY A 195 5.18 -31.84 16.92
C GLY A 195 6.24 -30.83 17.39
N VAL A 196 7.40 -31.16 17.96
CA VAL A 196 8.04 -32.34 18.56
C VAL A 196 9.43 -31.82 19.00
N HIS A 197 9.94 -32.36 20.11
CA HIS A 197 11.34 -32.25 20.53
C HIS A 197 12.32 -32.80 19.49
#